data_AF-A0A3L6JLP2-F1
#
_entry.id   AF-A0A3L6JLP2-F1
#
_cell.length_a   1.000
_cell.length_b   1.000
_cell.length_c   1.000
_cell.angle_alpha   90.00
_cell.angle_beta   90.00
_cell.angle_gamma   90.00
#
_symmetry.space_group_name_H-M   'P 1'
#
loop_
_entity.id
_entity.type
_entity.pdbx_description
1 polymer ?
#
loop_
_entity_poly.entity_id
_entity_poly.type
_entity_poly.pdbx_seq_one_letter_code
_entity_poly.pdbx_strand_id
1 'polypeptide(L)'
;MNFLLRKFGSRIEPEPETTTIAVAFALAEGRKERNQRITMLSRIAIPFWVVQTSETKSIVLSAAASSRQEFRFTDTKGATEIRKILTSGVPQPEDVPAAVKRIEALLEKTDTITVQLANLFSPSPLAGAGQFIFESSPSAKPNRLDMRADSPDALKRTEEFREVQKSARLRVEAIESIKKVMTEKLGGHLKVLENLIAVERERGNVRIRTMEERTRQESSDAAKTRDKQIYDLREKTKMDLRAMTADFSRSANDLEMFFNEMIDSIRAARTRIGKEEDNIEGAVSIYRELAKTLSSKIQRSSQPLKIMDERSEKMLKSLHDVTKESETQKASIEAAYELQVKERNQRLEDTKKEMENKTQELNQLYARIKEACERCERLVDERITLLQREYLDLMAWTLENDSINGLMPLTLLDVEVFIAKYDSGSHQVLTPCFTPDTEISLSTRGKPISQELDEVLIGSLNDWLRLDQTMKGTFLKSCQAGNLLMKSEATQLLSEGLDALIQRRLIQSTDKERFVTLWSRYSGKCPKCGTVNEKDAKFCQKCGLAFS
;
A
#
# COMPACT_ATOMS: atom_id res chain seq x y z
N MET A 1 38.89 7.50 -27.57
CA MET A 1 39.40 8.28 -26.42
C MET A 1 40.91 8.25 -26.42
N ASN A 2 41.55 9.42 -26.56
CA ASN A 2 43.01 9.54 -26.63
C ASN A 2 43.65 9.40 -25.25
N PHE A 3 44.90 8.95 -25.19
CA PHE A 3 45.62 8.78 -23.92
C PHE A 3 45.93 10.11 -23.21
N LEU A 4 46.35 11.13 -23.96
CA LEU A 4 46.79 12.40 -23.38
C LEU A 4 45.94 13.55 -23.87
N LEU A 5 45.37 14.31 -22.94
CA LEU A 5 44.55 15.48 -23.22
C LEU A 5 45.15 16.73 -22.63
N ARG A 6 45.05 17.84 -23.36
CA ARG A 6 45.47 19.15 -22.90
C ARG A 6 44.26 19.97 -22.52
N LYS A 7 44.39 20.72 -21.42
CA LYS A 7 43.42 21.75 -21.02
C LYS A 7 43.93 23.13 -21.44
N PHE A 8 43.10 23.86 -22.18
CA PHE A 8 43.32 25.25 -22.61
C PHE A 8 42.18 26.12 -22.12
N GLY A 9 42.31 26.68 -20.91
CA GLY A 9 41.20 27.40 -20.27
C GLY A 9 40.00 26.46 -20.07
N SER A 10 38.90 26.72 -20.79
CA SER A 10 37.70 25.87 -20.80
C SER A 10 37.70 24.79 -21.89
N ARG A 11 38.60 24.84 -22.88
CA ARG A 11 38.68 23.86 -23.97
C ARG A 11 39.59 22.69 -23.61
N ILE A 12 39.24 21.50 -24.11
CA ILE A 12 40.01 20.28 -23.93
C ILE A 12 40.23 19.65 -25.30
N GLU A 13 41.49 19.37 -25.62
CA GLU A 13 41.89 18.88 -26.94
C GLU A 13 42.91 17.74 -26.77
N PRO A 14 42.92 16.74 -27.67
CA PRO A 14 43.92 15.69 -27.64
C PRO A 14 45.31 16.23 -27.98
N GLU A 15 46.33 15.75 -27.28
CA GLU A 15 47.73 16.08 -27.58
C GLU A 15 48.22 15.31 -28.82
N PRO A 16 49.19 15.85 -29.57
CA PRO A 16 49.79 15.15 -30.70
C PRO A 16 50.52 13.89 -30.23
N GLU A 17 50.67 12.93 -31.14
CA GLU A 17 51.31 11.64 -30.85
C GLU A 17 52.73 11.79 -30.29
N THR A 18 53.51 12.74 -30.82
CA THR A 18 54.88 13.03 -30.34
C THR A 18 54.91 13.38 -28.85
N THR A 19 54.04 14.28 -28.41
CA THR A 19 53.93 14.68 -27.00
C THR A 19 53.38 13.54 -26.15
N THR A 20 52.41 12.79 -26.67
CA THR A 20 51.80 11.62 -26.02
C THR A 20 52.86 10.57 -25.67
N ILE A 21 53.75 10.23 -26.61
CA ILE A 21 54.83 9.26 -26.40
C ILE A 21 55.82 9.75 -25.34
N ALA A 22 56.23 11.02 -25.40
CA ALA A 22 57.16 11.60 -24.43
C ALA A 22 56.61 11.59 -23.00
N VAL A 23 55.36 11.98 -22.81
CA VAL A 23 54.71 11.96 -21.51
C VAL A 23 54.49 10.52 -21.02
N ALA A 24 54.03 9.61 -21.89
CA ALA A 24 53.87 8.21 -21.52
C ALA A 24 55.18 7.57 -21.04
N PHE A 25 56.30 7.86 -21.71
CA PHE A 25 57.62 7.40 -21.29
C PHE A 25 58.04 7.99 -19.94
N ALA A 26 57.85 9.29 -19.74
CA ALA A 26 58.16 9.95 -18.47
C ALA A 26 57.34 9.36 -17.31
N LEU A 27 56.04 9.11 -17.52
CA LEU A 27 55.16 8.48 -16.54
C LEU A 27 55.56 7.03 -16.22
N ALA A 28 55.95 6.26 -17.24
CA ALA A 28 56.43 4.89 -17.05
C ALA A 28 57.73 4.86 -16.23
N GLU A 29 58.72 5.69 -16.57
CA GLU A 29 59.96 5.76 -15.80
C GLU A 29 59.72 6.27 -14.36
N GLY A 30 58.81 7.21 -14.16
CA GLY A 30 58.55 7.76 -12.83
C GLY A 30 57.76 6.85 -11.89
N ARG A 31 57.04 5.86 -12.42
CA ARG A 31 56.31 4.86 -11.63
C ARG A 31 57.07 3.56 -11.43
N LYS A 32 58.29 3.47 -11.96
CA LYS A 32 59.15 2.29 -11.85
C LYS A 32 59.70 2.13 -10.43
N GLU A 33 59.76 0.89 -9.94
CA GLU A 33 60.45 0.61 -8.68
C GLU A 33 61.98 0.71 -8.85
N ARG A 34 62.72 0.95 -7.77
CA ARG A 34 64.18 1.15 -7.84
C ARG A 34 64.85 -0.02 -8.57
N ASN A 35 65.71 0.31 -9.55
CA ASN A 35 66.51 -0.62 -10.36
C ASN A 35 65.78 -1.50 -11.40
N GLN A 36 64.46 -1.36 -11.58
CA GLN A 36 63.78 -2.08 -12.67
C GLN A 36 64.18 -1.49 -14.04
N ARG A 37 63.98 -2.27 -15.10
CA ARG A 37 64.14 -1.84 -16.49
C ARG A 37 62.81 -1.94 -17.23
N ILE A 38 62.44 -0.90 -17.97
CA ILE A 38 61.33 -1.01 -18.92
C ILE A 38 61.74 -1.96 -20.05
N THR A 39 61.00 -3.04 -20.19
CA THR A 39 61.17 -4.03 -21.26
C THR A 39 60.23 -3.75 -22.43
N MET A 40 59.05 -3.21 -22.16
CA MET A 40 58.07 -2.82 -23.17
C MET A 40 57.39 -1.53 -22.75
N LEU A 41 57.20 -0.62 -23.70
CA LEU A 41 56.30 0.52 -23.58
C LEU A 41 55.33 0.43 -24.76
N SER A 42 54.13 -0.06 -24.50
CA SER A 42 53.19 -0.45 -25.54
C SER A 42 52.00 0.48 -25.59
N ARG A 43 51.75 1.11 -26.74
CA ARG A 43 50.49 1.84 -26.99
C ARG A 43 49.44 0.86 -27.49
N ILE A 44 48.39 0.66 -26.70
CA ILE A 44 47.28 -0.25 -27.04
C ILE A 44 45.93 0.47 -26.91
N ALA A 45 44.93 -0.02 -27.62
CA ALA A 45 43.55 0.42 -27.49
C ALA A 45 42.70 -0.69 -26.84
N ILE A 46 41.96 -0.35 -25.79
CA ILE A 46 40.94 -1.19 -25.18
C ILE A 46 39.61 -0.86 -25.86
N PRO A 47 39.04 -1.75 -26.67
CA PRO A 47 37.82 -1.47 -27.40
C PRO A 47 36.56 -1.79 -26.58
N PHE A 48 35.54 -0.95 -26.76
CA PHE A 48 34.19 -1.11 -26.22
C PHE A 48 33.17 -0.89 -27.33
N TRP A 49 32.14 -1.72 -27.40
CA TRP A 49 30.98 -1.41 -28.24
C TRP A 49 30.00 -0.57 -27.45
N VAL A 50 29.58 0.54 -28.03
CA VAL A 50 28.44 1.31 -27.54
C VAL A 50 27.31 1.14 -28.54
N VAL A 51 26.23 0.52 -28.10
CA VAL A 51 25.11 0.11 -28.97
C VAL A 51 23.81 0.67 -28.45
N GLN A 52 23.05 1.34 -29.32
CA GLN A 52 21.76 1.93 -28.97
C GLN A 52 20.72 0.85 -28.68
N THR A 53 20.15 0.86 -27.48
CA THR A 53 19.01 0.01 -27.10
C THR A 53 17.68 0.70 -27.42
N SER A 54 17.65 2.02 -27.47
CA SER A 54 16.49 2.85 -27.80
C SER A 54 16.93 4.20 -28.37
N GLU A 55 15.97 5.07 -28.70
CA GLU A 55 16.23 6.43 -29.18
C GLU A 55 17.07 7.27 -28.21
N THR A 56 16.98 7.00 -26.90
CA THR A 56 17.62 7.81 -25.85
C THR A 56 18.67 7.05 -25.03
N LYS A 57 18.73 5.71 -25.13
CA LYS A 57 19.61 4.88 -24.31
C LYS A 57 20.46 3.93 -25.15
N SER A 58 21.66 3.67 -24.65
CA SER A 58 22.65 2.74 -25.18
C SER A 58 23.18 1.84 -24.07
N ILE A 59 23.79 0.71 -24.43
CA ILE A 59 24.58 -0.13 -23.51
C ILE A 59 26.04 -0.15 -23.94
N VAL A 60 26.92 -0.46 -23.00
CA VAL A 60 28.35 -0.64 -23.26
C VAL A 60 28.72 -2.10 -23.13
N LEU A 61 29.40 -2.64 -24.15
CA LEU A 61 29.91 -4.00 -24.16
C LEU A 61 31.44 -3.99 -24.18
N SER A 62 32.04 -4.80 -23.32
CA SER A 62 33.48 -5.00 -23.23
C SER A 62 33.98 -6.12 -24.15
N ALA A 63 35.29 -6.11 -24.41
CA ALA A 63 35.98 -7.13 -25.19
C ALA A 63 36.05 -8.52 -24.53
N ALA A 64 35.87 -8.60 -23.21
CA ALA A 64 36.10 -9.83 -22.44
C ALA A 64 34.85 -10.69 -22.31
N ALA A 65 34.94 -11.97 -22.69
CA ALA A 65 33.84 -12.93 -22.54
C ALA A 65 33.56 -13.33 -21.07
N SER A 66 34.51 -13.04 -20.17
CA SER A 66 34.35 -13.21 -18.73
C SER A 66 33.50 -12.11 -18.09
N SER A 67 33.27 -10.98 -18.77
CA SER A 67 32.36 -9.95 -18.28
C SER A 67 30.93 -10.49 -18.41
N ARG A 68 30.32 -10.91 -17.31
CA ARG A 68 28.93 -11.34 -17.27
C ARG A 68 28.26 -10.66 -16.09
N GLN A 69 27.14 -10.01 -16.36
CA GLN A 69 26.33 -9.40 -15.32
C GLN A 69 25.10 -10.25 -15.05
N GLU A 70 24.93 -10.63 -13.78
CA GLU A 70 23.75 -11.35 -13.31
C GLU A 70 22.68 -10.35 -12.85
N PHE A 71 21.46 -10.54 -13.35
CA PHE A 71 20.27 -9.83 -12.90
C PHE A 71 19.29 -10.84 -12.31
N ARG A 72 18.71 -10.49 -11.17
CA ARG A 72 17.70 -11.29 -10.49
C ARG A 72 16.39 -10.55 -10.55
N PHE A 73 15.39 -11.19 -11.12
CA PHE A 73 14.08 -10.63 -11.28
C PHE A 73 13.05 -11.49 -10.58
N THR A 74 12.09 -10.85 -9.93
CA THR A 74 10.98 -11.55 -9.33
C THR A 74 10.03 -12.04 -10.44
N ASP A 75 9.55 -13.27 -10.33
CA ASP A 75 8.57 -13.83 -11.25
C ASP A 75 7.17 -13.24 -11.00
N THR A 76 6.37 -13.19 -12.06
CA THR A 76 4.96 -12.81 -12.06
C THR A 76 4.03 -14.00 -12.29
N LYS A 77 4.53 -15.25 -12.23
CA LYS A 77 3.71 -16.46 -12.16
C LYS A 77 2.69 -16.32 -11.02
N GLY A 78 1.43 -16.10 -11.37
CA GLY A 78 0.36 -15.81 -10.42
C GLY A 78 -0.45 -14.57 -10.79
N ALA A 79 0.12 -13.63 -11.56
CA ALA A 79 -0.58 -12.40 -11.96
C ALA A 79 -1.92 -12.69 -12.68
N THR A 80 -1.95 -13.68 -13.57
CA THR A 80 -3.18 -14.11 -14.25
C THR A 80 -4.21 -14.71 -13.30
N GLU A 81 -3.77 -15.51 -12.33
CA GLU A 81 -4.66 -16.12 -11.34
C GLU A 81 -5.21 -15.07 -10.36
N ILE A 82 -4.38 -14.11 -9.93
CA ILE A 82 -4.83 -12.96 -9.13
C ILE A 82 -5.91 -12.18 -9.87
N ARG A 83 -5.70 -11.90 -11.17
CA ARG A 83 -6.72 -11.24 -12.00
C ARG A 83 -8.01 -12.04 -12.07
N LYS A 84 -7.92 -13.36 -12.20
CA LYS A 84 -9.10 -14.26 -12.21
C LYS A 84 -9.85 -14.23 -10.89
N ILE A 85 -9.14 -14.28 -9.75
CA ILE A 85 -9.73 -14.17 -8.42
C ILE A 85 -10.46 -12.84 -8.27
N LEU A 86 -9.83 -11.71 -8.63
CA LEU A 86 -10.45 -10.38 -8.55
C LEU A 86 -11.68 -10.22 -9.46
N THR A 87 -11.70 -10.90 -10.62
CA THR A 87 -12.76 -10.70 -11.62
C THR A 87 -13.95 -11.64 -11.40
N SER A 88 -13.70 -12.89 -10.99
CA SER A 88 -14.72 -13.95 -10.92
C SER A 88 -14.85 -14.60 -9.55
N GLY A 89 -13.83 -14.45 -8.68
CA GLY A 89 -13.79 -15.06 -7.35
C GLY A 89 -14.42 -14.23 -6.24
N VAL A 90 -14.98 -13.06 -6.56
CA VAL A 90 -15.62 -12.14 -5.60
C VAL A 90 -17.00 -11.73 -6.13
N PRO A 91 -18.01 -12.62 -6.11
CA PRO A 91 -19.36 -12.25 -6.54
C PRO A 91 -20.07 -11.37 -5.51
N GLN A 92 -19.81 -11.56 -4.21
CA GLN A 92 -20.43 -10.79 -3.13
C GLN A 92 -19.38 -10.11 -2.23
N PRO A 93 -19.74 -9.03 -1.50
CA PRO A 93 -18.83 -8.37 -0.57
C PRO A 93 -18.25 -9.31 0.50
N GLU A 94 -19.03 -10.29 0.94
CA GLU A 94 -18.65 -11.28 1.96
C GLU A 94 -17.50 -12.19 1.53
N ASP A 95 -17.31 -12.38 0.21
CA ASP A 95 -16.25 -13.23 -0.35
C ASP A 95 -14.88 -12.52 -0.37
N VAL A 96 -14.86 -11.19 -0.22
CA VAL A 96 -13.64 -10.36 -0.33
C VAL A 96 -12.53 -10.86 0.60
N PRO A 97 -12.74 -11.11 1.91
CA PRO A 97 -11.65 -11.53 2.79
C PRO A 97 -11.03 -12.88 2.39
N ALA A 98 -11.84 -13.82 1.90
CA ALA A 98 -11.35 -15.13 1.45
C ALA A 98 -10.56 -15.01 0.14
N ALA A 99 -11.04 -14.18 -0.79
CA ALA A 99 -10.35 -13.89 -2.04
C ALA A 99 -9.02 -13.17 -1.80
N VAL A 100 -8.99 -12.17 -0.91
CA VAL A 100 -7.77 -11.46 -0.52
C VAL A 100 -6.73 -12.44 0.03
N LYS A 101 -7.09 -13.35 0.96
CA LYS A 101 -6.15 -14.36 1.48
C LYS A 101 -5.51 -15.23 0.39
N ARG A 102 -6.27 -15.56 -0.67
CA ARG A 102 -5.73 -16.31 -1.81
C ARG A 102 -4.78 -15.45 -2.65
N ILE A 103 -5.08 -14.17 -2.82
CA ILE A 103 -4.21 -13.21 -3.52
C ILE A 103 -2.91 -13.00 -2.73
N GLU A 104 -3.00 -12.82 -1.41
CA GLU A 104 -1.86 -12.69 -0.50
C GLU A 104 -0.88 -13.85 -0.69
N ALA A 105 -1.37 -15.09 -0.67
CA ALA A 105 -0.53 -16.27 -0.88
C ALA A 105 0.18 -16.32 -2.25
N LEU A 106 -0.43 -15.73 -3.29
CA LEU A 106 0.17 -15.62 -4.63
C LEU A 106 1.17 -14.45 -4.74
N LEU A 107 0.98 -13.40 -3.95
CA LEU A 107 1.90 -12.28 -3.88
C LEU A 107 3.14 -12.62 -3.03
N GLU A 108 3.01 -13.48 -2.02
CA GLU A 108 4.13 -13.93 -1.18
C GLU A 108 4.97 -15.05 -1.81
N LYS A 109 4.35 -15.97 -2.55
CA LYS A 109 5.07 -17.07 -3.22
C LYS A 109 5.71 -16.58 -4.51
N THR A 110 6.97 -16.16 -4.43
CA THR A 110 7.73 -15.72 -5.59
C THR A 110 8.95 -16.56 -5.88
N ASP A 111 9.00 -17.07 -7.09
CA ASP A 111 10.25 -17.56 -7.67
C ASP A 111 11.12 -16.38 -8.10
N THR A 112 12.43 -16.57 -8.03
CA THR A 112 13.41 -15.64 -8.61
C THR A 112 13.88 -16.19 -9.95
N ILE A 113 13.83 -15.36 -10.98
CA ILE A 113 14.39 -15.64 -12.31
C ILE A 113 15.74 -14.94 -12.40
N THR A 114 16.80 -15.72 -12.55
CA THR A 114 18.15 -15.22 -12.79
C THR A 114 18.44 -15.17 -14.29
N VAL A 115 18.87 -14.01 -14.77
CA VAL A 115 19.31 -13.80 -16.16
C VAL A 115 20.75 -13.32 -16.17
N GLN A 116 21.59 -13.90 -17.02
CA GLN A 116 22.97 -13.48 -17.18
C GLN A 116 23.17 -12.84 -18.55
N LEU A 117 23.61 -11.59 -18.57
CA LEU A 117 23.95 -10.86 -19.80
C LEU A 117 25.47 -10.82 -19.97
N ALA A 118 25.94 -11.32 -21.11
CA ALA A 118 27.36 -11.39 -21.42
C ALA A 118 27.88 -10.05 -21.96
N ASN A 119 29.17 -9.82 -21.76
CA ASN A 119 29.97 -8.69 -22.20
C ASN A 119 29.55 -7.33 -21.65
N LEU A 120 28.48 -7.24 -20.87
CA LEU A 120 27.98 -5.97 -20.32
C LEU A 120 29.04 -5.30 -19.43
N PHE A 121 29.22 -3.99 -19.62
CA PHE A 121 30.17 -3.16 -18.88
C PHE A 121 29.43 -1.98 -18.25
N SER A 122 29.86 -1.58 -17.05
CA SER A 122 29.22 -0.46 -16.33
C SER A 122 29.39 0.84 -17.13
N PRO A 123 28.30 1.53 -17.51
CA PRO A 123 28.38 2.72 -18.35
C PRO A 123 28.83 3.98 -17.60
N SER A 124 28.63 4.06 -16.28
CA SER A 124 28.87 5.26 -15.45
C SER A 124 30.26 5.89 -15.67
N PRO A 125 31.38 5.13 -15.61
CA PRO A 125 32.71 5.71 -15.75
C PRO A 125 32.97 6.30 -17.14
N LEU A 126 32.36 5.73 -18.18
CA LEU A 126 32.48 6.21 -19.55
C LEU A 126 31.58 7.41 -19.81
N ALA A 127 30.36 7.42 -19.26
CA ALA A 127 29.46 8.56 -19.34
C ALA A 127 30.09 9.81 -18.69
N GLY A 128 30.67 9.68 -17.49
CA GLY A 128 31.37 10.77 -16.82
C GLY A 128 32.61 11.28 -17.58
N ALA A 129 33.20 10.45 -18.44
CA ALA A 129 34.31 10.80 -19.30
C ALA A 129 33.90 11.18 -20.73
N GLY A 130 32.61 11.23 -21.05
CA GLY A 130 32.10 11.35 -22.42
C GLY A 130 32.56 12.62 -23.15
N GLN A 131 32.73 13.73 -22.44
CA GLN A 131 33.27 14.99 -22.99
C GLN A 131 34.74 14.89 -23.45
N PHE A 132 35.45 13.83 -23.05
CA PHE A 132 36.85 13.58 -23.40
C PHE A 132 36.99 12.57 -24.56
N ILE A 133 35.86 12.11 -25.11
CA ILE A 133 35.80 11.18 -26.22
C ILE A 133 35.70 12.00 -27.51
N PHE A 134 36.69 11.80 -28.37
CA PHE A 134 36.80 12.45 -29.67
C PHE A 134 36.70 11.42 -30.79
N GLU A 135 36.12 11.81 -31.91
CA GLU A 135 36.08 11.00 -33.13
C GLU A 135 37.51 10.82 -33.66
N SER A 136 37.88 9.57 -33.91
CA SER A 136 39.18 9.23 -34.50
C SER A 136 39.13 9.29 -36.02
N SER A 137 40.25 9.59 -36.67
CA SER A 137 40.38 9.52 -38.13
C SER A 137 40.01 8.11 -38.64
N PRO A 138 39.25 7.97 -39.74
CA PRO A 138 38.95 6.68 -40.38
C PRO A 138 40.18 5.88 -40.81
N SER A 139 41.33 6.55 -41.00
CA SER A 139 42.60 5.91 -41.37
C SER A 139 43.41 5.38 -40.18
N ALA A 140 43.00 5.69 -38.95
CA ALA A 140 43.71 5.24 -37.75
C ALA A 140 43.60 3.71 -37.60
N LYS A 141 44.75 3.04 -37.44
CA LYS A 141 44.84 1.60 -37.15
C LYS A 141 45.46 1.40 -35.76
N PRO A 142 44.70 1.64 -34.68
CA PRO A 142 45.24 1.45 -33.33
C PRO A 142 45.55 -0.02 -33.07
N ASN A 143 46.53 -0.29 -32.20
CA ASN A 143 46.84 -1.65 -31.74
C ASN A 143 45.77 -2.10 -30.74
N ARG A 144 44.64 -2.57 -31.27
CA ARG A 144 43.49 -2.99 -30.47
C ARG A 144 43.76 -4.33 -29.78
N LEU A 145 43.16 -4.50 -28.60
CA LEU A 145 42.91 -5.82 -28.04
C LEU A 145 41.82 -6.49 -28.89
N ASP A 146 42.05 -7.72 -29.34
CA ASP A 146 41.03 -8.49 -30.06
C ASP A 146 39.76 -8.62 -29.19
N MET A 147 38.63 -8.18 -29.73
CA MET A 147 37.33 -8.33 -29.08
C MET A 147 36.79 -9.72 -29.30
N ARG A 148 36.19 -10.30 -28.26
CA ARG A 148 35.36 -11.50 -28.40
C ARG A 148 34.06 -11.23 -29.15
N ALA A 149 33.45 -10.06 -28.92
CA ALA A 149 32.22 -9.67 -29.59
C ALA A 149 32.55 -8.79 -30.80
N ASP A 150 32.27 -9.30 -32.00
CA ASP A 150 32.29 -8.51 -33.22
C ASP A 150 30.99 -7.68 -33.35
N SER A 151 30.83 -6.99 -34.49
CA SER A 151 29.64 -6.15 -34.72
C SER A 151 28.32 -6.97 -34.70
N PRO A 152 28.19 -8.11 -35.40
CA PRO A 152 27.03 -8.98 -35.29
C PRO A 152 26.75 -9.46 -33.86
N ASP A 153 27.78 -9.89 -33.12
CA ASP A 153 27.61 -10.32 -31.74
C ASP A 153 27.18 -9.17 -30.83
N ALA A 154 27.71 -7.97 -31.01
CA ALA A 154 27.31 -6.78 -30.26
C ALA A 154 25.82 -6.44 -30.47
N LEU A 155 25.32 -6.56 -31.70
CA LEU A 155 23.89 -6.39 -32.00
C LEU A 155 23.05 -7.49 -31.33
N LYS A 156 23.49 -8.74 -31.38
CA LYS A 156 22.81 -9.86 -30.71
C LYS A 156 22.73 -9.64 -29.19
N ARG A 157 23.81 -9.22 -28.53
CA ARG A 157 23.80 -8.89 -27.09
C ARG A 157 22.86 -7.74 -26.76
N THR A 158 22.72 -6.80 -27.68
CA THR A 158 21.79 -5.69 -27.54
C THR A 158 20.33 -6.15 -27.63
N GLU A 159 20.02 -7.09 -28.53
CA GLU A 159 18.71 -7.73 -28.59
C GLU A 159 18.39 -8.52 -27.32
N GLU A 160 19.34 -9.33 -26.82
CA GLU A 160 19.21 -10.04 -25.55
C GLU A 160 18.90 -9.05 -24.39
N PHE A 161 19.61 -7.93 -24.31
CA PHE A 161 19.34 -6.88 -23.32
C PHE A 161 17.93 -6.29 -23.49
N ARG A 162 17.50 -5.97 -24.71
CA ARG A 162 16.16 -5.43 -25.00
C ARG A 162 15.05 -6.39 -24.61
N GLU A 163 15.23 -7.69 -24.83
CA GLU A 163 14.26 -8.71 -24.41
C GLU A 163 14.11 -8.75 -22.89
N VAL A 164 15.23 -8.69 -22.16
CA VAL A 164 15.23 -8.64 -20.69
C VAL A 164 14.58 -7.34 -20.20
N GLN A 165 14.94 -6.20 -20.79
CA GLN A 165 14.35 -4.90 -20.47
C GLN A 165 12.83 -4.90 -20.69
N LYS A 166 12.37 -5.41 -21.84
CA LYS A 166 10.94 -5.53 -22.15
C LYS A 166 10.24 -6.47 -21.19
N SER A 167 10.84 -7.61 -20.87
CA SER A 167 10.31 -8.56 -19.89
C SER A 167 10.16 -7.94 -18.50
N ALA A 168 11.18 -7.24 -18.01
CA ALA A 168 11.13 -6.57 -16.71
C ALA A 168 10.05 -5.48 -16.66
N ARG A 169 9.94 -4.65 -17.72
CA ARG A 169 8.88 -3.65 -17.86
C ARG A 169 7.48 -4.26 -17.85
N LEU A 170 7.26 -5.33 -18.63
CA LEU A 170 5.97 -6.02 -18.69
C LEU A 170 5.54 -6.60 -17.33
N ARG A 171 6.50 -6.97 -16.47
CA ARG A 171 6.18 -7.43 -15.10
C ARG A 171 5.63 -6.31 -14.23
N VAL A 172 6.24 -5.12 -14.30
CA VAL A 172 5.73 -3.92 -13.61
C VAL A 172 4.31 -3.62 -14.09
N GLU A 173 4.13 -3.53 -15.42
CA GLU A 173 2.83 -3.24 -16.03
C GLU A 173 1.76 -4.29 -15.67
N ALA A 174 2.13 -5.56 -15.55
CA ALA A 174 1.21 -6.63 -15.16
C ALA A 174 0.65 -6.45 -13.74
N ILE A 175 1.51 -6.09 -12.76
CA ILE A 175 1.08 -5.86 -11.37
C ILE A 175 0.35 -4.52 -11.24
N GLU A 176 0.77 -3.45 -11.93
CA GLU A 176 0.03 -2.19 -11.99
C GLU A 176 -1.38 -2.38 -12.56
N SER A 177 -1.52 -3.23 -13.58
CA SER A 177 -2.83 -3.60 -14.11
C SER A 177 -3.68 -4.38 -13.09
N ILE A 178 -3.06 -5.21 -12.23
CA ILE A 178 -3.77 -5.87 -11.12
C ILE A 178 -4.24 -4.83 -10.11
N LYS A 179 -3.40 -3.85 -9.74
CA LYS A 179 -3.77 -2.76 -8.84
C LYS A 179 -5.04 -2.06 -9.33
N LYS A 180 -5.07 -1.72 -10.61
CA LYS A 180 -6.25 -1.08 -11.23
C LYS A 180 -7.52 -1.93 -11.10
N VAL A 181 -7.46 -3.22 -11.49
CA VAL A 181 -8.61 -4.13 -11.40
C VAL A 181 -9.06 -4.31 -9.94
N MET A 182 -8.11 -4.42 -9.02
CA MET A 182 -8.38 -4.54 -7.58
C MET A 182 -9.11 -3.31 -7.05
N THR A 183 -8.62 -2.09 -7.33
CA THR A 183 -9.29 -0.84 -6.91
C THR A 183 -10.70 -0.72 -7.48
N GLU A 184 -10.90 -1.11 -8.74
CA GLU A 184 -12.22 -1.12 -9.38
C GLU A 184 -13.18 -2.13 -8.73
N LYS A 185 -12.73 -3.38 -8.54
CA LYS A 185 -13.58 -4.47 -8.05
C LYS A 185 -13.80 -4.42 -6.55
N LEU A 186 -12.73 -4.42 -5.76
CA LEU A 186 -12.82 -4.41 -4.30
C LEU A 186 -13.36 -3.06 -3.78
N GLY A 187 -12.93 -1.94 -4.38
CA GLY A 187 -13.50 -0.63 -4.10
C GLY A 187 -14.99 -0.53 -4.48
N GLY A 188 -15.42 -1.24 -5.54
CA GLY A 188 -16.82 -1.40 -5.89
C GLY A 188 -17.64 -2.10 -4.80
N HIS A 189 -17.14 -3.21 -4.25
CA HIS A 189 -17.82 -3.91 -3.15
C HIS A 189 -17.91 -3.08 -1.87
N LEU A 190 -16.86 -2.31 -1.53
CA LEU A 190 -16.91 -1.38 -0.40
C LEU A 190 -18.03 -0.35 -0.56
N LYS A 191 -18.14 0.27 -1.75
CA LYS A 191 -19.21 1.23 -2.05
C LYS A 191 -20.61 0.60 -2.00
N VAL A 192 -20.76 -0.63 -2.50
CA VAL A 192 -22.04 -1.36 -2.42
C VAL A 192 -22.43 -1.57 -0.95
N LEU A 193 -21.48 -1.94 -0.10
CA LEU A 193 -21.76 -2.18 1.32
C LEU A 193 -22.05 -0.88 2.08
N GLU A 194 -21.35 0.22 1.77
CA GLU A 194 -21.66 1.56 2.29
C GLU A 194 -23.10 1.97 1.97
N ASN A 195 -23.51 1.78 0.71
CA ASN A 195 -24.87 2.05 0.28
C ASN A 195 -25.88 1.14 0.99
N LEU A 196 -25.57 -0.15 1.15
CA LEU A 196 -26.45 -1.10 1.84
C LEU A 196 -26.63 -0.74 3.32
N ILE A 197 -25.54 -0.35 4.01
CA ILE A 197 -25.61 0.17 5.38
C ILE A 197 -26.49 1.42 5.46
N ALA A 198 -26.30 2.37 4.54
CA ALA A 198 -27.10 3.60 4.52
C ALA A 198 -28.60 3.32 4.29
N VAL A 199 -28.91 2.44 3.33
CA VAL A 199 -30.30 2.06 3.01
C VAL A 199 -30.96 1.30 4.16
N GLU A 200 -30.27 0.34 4.78
CA GLU A 200 -30.82 -0.43 5.89
C GLU A 200 -31.01 0.42 7.16
N ARG A 201 -30.12 1.38 7.42
CA ARG A 201 -30.34 2.37 8.50
C ARG A 201 -31.56 3.22 8.24
N GLU A 202 -31.73 3.73 7.02
CA GLU A 202 -32.88 4.56 6.67
C GLU A 202 -34.20 3.77 6.76
N ARG A 203 -34.24 2.56 6.21
CA ARG A 203 -35.39 1.63 6.33
C ARG A 203 -35.71 1.32 7.80
N GLY A 204 -34.68 1.07 8.60
CA GLY A 204 -34.80 0.85 10.04
C GLY A 204 -35.42 2.03 10.75
N ASN A 205 -34.91 3.24 10.51
CA ASN A 205 -35.40 4.48 11.09
C ASN A 205 -36.86 4.74 10.73
N VAL A 206 -37.24 4.55 9.45
CA VAL A 206 -38.63 4.69 9.01
C VAL A 206 -39.54 3.66 9.69
N ARG A 207 -39.12 2.39 9.78
CA ARG A 207 -39.88 1.33 10.45
C ARG A 207 -40.08 1.63 11.94
N ILE A 208 -39.03 2.08 12.63
CA ILE A 208 -39.10 2.47 14.06
C ILE A 208 -40.05 3.64 14.23
N ARG A 209 -39.92 4.73 13.45
CA ARG A 209 -40.81 5.91 13.55
C ARG A 209 -42.27 5.56 13.35
N THR A 210 -42.59 4.77 12.31
CA THR A 210 -43.97 4.33 12.04
C THR A 210 -44.52 3.48 13.20
N MET A 211 -43.69 2.61 13.79
CA MET A 211 -44.09 1.84 14.96
C MET A 211 -44.25 2.70 16.23
N GLU A 212 -43.39 3.70 16.43
CA GLU A 212 -43.51 4.64 17.55
C GLU A 212 -44.83 5.43 17.47
N GLU A 213 -45.15 5.95 16.28
CA GLU A 213 -46.37 6.70 16.04
C GLU A 213 -47.61 5.83 16.22
N ARG A 214 -47.59 4.61 15.66
CA ARG A 214 -48.66 3.62 15.86
C ARG A 214 -48.84 3.23 17.33
N THR A 215 -47.76 2.91 18.03
CA THR A 215 -47.81 2.56 19.46
C THR A 215 -48.34 3.72 20.30
N ARG A 216 -47.96 4.96 19.97
CA ARG A 216 -48.48 6.17 20.63
C ARG A 216 -49.98 6.34 20.40
N GLN A 217 -50.45 6.16 19.18
CA GLN A 217 -51.87 6.24 18.84
C GLN A 217 -52.68 5.14 19.54
N GLU A 218 -52.23 3.87 19.45
CA GLU A 218 -52.90 2.74 20.10
C GLU A 218 -52.91 2.88 21.63
N SER A 219 -51.86 3.42 22.24
CA SER A 219 -51.80 3.69 23.68
C SER A 219 -52.76 4.81 24.10
N SER A 220 -52.91 5.84 23.25
CA SER A 220 -53.91 6.89 23.45
C SER A 220 -55.34 6.34 23.35
N ASP A 221 -55.62 5.48 22.38
CA ASP A 221 -56.95 4.89 22.24
C ASP A 221 -57.27 3.88 23.35
N ALA A 222 -56.27 3.12 23.83
CA ALA A 222 -56.39 2.30 25.02
C ALA A 222 -56.67 3.15 26.28
N ALA A 223 -56.06 4.34 26.40
CA ALA A 223 -56.33 5.26 27.51
C ALA A 223 -57.76 5.80 27.46
N LYS A 224 -58.25 6.21 26.29
CA LYS A 224 -59.66 6.61 26.09
C LYS A 224 -60.63 5.48 26.45
N THR A 225 -60.31 4.25 26.05
CA THR A 225 -61.14 3.07 26.32
C THR A 225 -61.19 2.78 27.83
N ARG A 226 -60.04 2.83 28.51
CA ARG A 226 -59.93 2.73 29.96
C ARG A 226 -60.77 3.80 30.64
N ASP A 227 -60.62 5.06 30.24
CA ASP A 227 -61.34 6.19 30.85
C ASP A 227 -62.85 6.06 30.68
N LYS A 228 -63.31 5.61 29.50
CA LYS A 228 -64.73 5.31 29.25
C LYS A 228 -65.23 4.16 30.13
N GLN A 229 -64.49 3.06 30.23
CA GLN A 229 -64.87 1.92 31.08
C GLN A 229 -64.95 2.30 32.56
N ILE A 230 -64.00 3.10 33.06
CA ILE A 230 -64.03 3.62 34.43
C ILE A 230 -65.22 4.57 34.64
N TYR A 231 -65.53 5.41 33.65
CA TYR A 231 -66.69 6.29 33.68
C TYR A 231 -68.01 5.50 33.75
N ASP A 232 -68.19 4.52 32.85
CA ASP A 232 -69.38 3.67 32.79
C ASP A 232 -69.54 2.85 34.09
N LEU A 233 -68.44 2.34 34.65
CA LEU A 233 -68.41 1.65 35.94
C LEU A 233 -68.84 2.57 37.09
N ARG A 234 -68.37 3.84 37.10
CA ARG A 234 -68.78 4.83 38.09
C ARG A 234 -70.26 5.18 37.99
N GLU A 235 -70.78 5.40 36.79
CA GLU A 235 -72.22 5.67 36.59
C GLU A 235 -73.06 4.47 37.00
N LYS A 236 -72.65 3.23 36.65
CA LYS A 236 -73.33 2.01 37.10
C LYS A 236 -73.34 1.91 38.62
N THR A 237 -72.18 2.08 39.27
CA THR A 237 -72.06 2.04 40.74
C THR A 237 -72.99 3.09 41.37
N LYS A 238 -73.05 4.31 40.81
CA LYS A 238 -73.92 5.38 41.29
C LYS A 238 -75.41 5.08 41.07
N MET A 239 -75.79 4.43 39.97
CA MET A 239 -77.15 3.95 39.75
C MET A 239 -77.52 2.85 40.75
N ASP A 240 -76.63 1.90 41.00
CA ASP A 240 -76.83 0.83 41.98
C ASP A 240 -76.99 1.41 43.40
N LEU A 241 -76.16 2.38 43.78
CA LEU A 241 -76.28 3.11 45.05
C LEU A 241 -77.59 3.88 45.16
N ARG A 242 -78.06 4.52 44.08
CA ARG A 242 -79.36 5.21 44.04
C ARG A 242 -80.52 4.22 44.16
N ALA A 243 -80.44 3.08 43.49
CA ALA A 243 -81.44 2.02 43.57
C ALA A 243 -81.52 1.47 45.01
N MET A 244 -80.38 1.19 45.64
CA MET A 244 -80.31 0.81 47.06
C MET A 244 -80.93 1.89 47.96
N THR A 245 -80.58 3.16 47.75
CA THR A 245 -81.13 4.27 48.55
C THR A 245 -82.65 4.40 48.37
N ALA A 246 -83.15 4.25 47.15
CA ALA A 246 -84.57 4.29 46.84
C ALA A 246 -85.33 3.10 47.44
N ASP A 247 -84.75 1.90 47.40
CA ASP A 247 -85.34 0.70 48.01
C ASP A 247 -85.33 0.79 49.55
N PHE A 248 -84.30 1.37 50.14
CA PHE A 248 -84.30 1.69 51.57
C PHE A 248 -85.39 2.72 51.91
N SER A 249 -85.52 3.78 51.12
CA SER A 249 -86.56 4.79 51.30
C SER A 249 -87.97 4.19 51.16
N ARG A 250 -88.19 3.27 50.22
CA ARG A 250 -89.44 2.53 50.10
C ARG A 250 -89.70 1.66 51.31
N SER A 251 -88.68 1.04 51.90
CA SER A 251 -88.86 0.29 53.15
C SER A 251 -89.27 1.20 54.33
N ALA A 252 -88.96 2.50 54.30
CA ALA A 252 -89.44 3.44 55.30
C ALA A 252 -90.94 3.76 55.14
N ASN A 253 -91.50 3.66 53.92
CA ASN A 253 -92.94 3.73 53.71
C ASN A 253 -93.69 2.57 54.40
N ASP A 254 -93.07 1.41 54.59
CA ASP A 254 -93.69 0.29 55.31
C ASP A 254 -93.96 0.69 56.79
N LEU A 255 -93.07 1.46 57.42
CA LEU A 255 -93.30 2.06 58.75
C LEU A 255 -94.41 3.11 58.69
N GLU A 256 -94.40 3.96 57.67
CA GLU A 256 -95.40 5.01 57.51
C GLU A 256 -96.82 4.42 57.35
N MET A 257 -96.98 3.38 56.53
CA MET A 257 -98.23 2.64 56.40
C MET A 257 -98.68 2.00 57.72
N PHE A 258 -97.74 1.41 58.48
CA PHE A 258 -98.05 0.85 59.80
C PHE A 258 -98.60 1.90 60.77
N PHE A 259 -97.98 3.09 60.82
CA PHE A 259 -98.48 4.19 61.66
C PHE A 259 -99.80 4.78 61.14
N ASN A 260 -99.96 4.94 59.83
CA ASN A 260 -101.20 5.43 59.22
C ASN A 260 -102.39 4.49 59.50
N GLU A 261 -102.20 3.17 59.42
CA GLU A 261 -103.25 2.21 59.79
C GLU A 261 -103.70 2.33 61.25
N MET A 262 -102.78 2.64 62.16
CA MET A 262 -103.12 2.89 63.57
C MET A 262 -103.92 4.18 63.72
N ILE A 263 -103.51 5.25 63.02
CA ILE A 263 -104.23 6.54 62.99
C ILE A 263 -105.64 6.36 62.42
N ASP A 264 -105.79 5.63 61.33
CA ASP A 264 -107.09 5.37 60.70
C ASP A 264 -108.00 4.53 61.60
N SER A 265 -107.44 3.55 62.32
CA SER A 265 -108.19 2.79 63.33
C SER A 265 -108.73 3.70 64.43
N ILE A 266 -107.93 4.67 64.91
CA ILE A 266 -108.33 5.67 65.91
C ILE A 266 -109.44 6.58 65.35
N ARG A 267 -109.28 7.07 64.12
CA ARG A 267 -110.28 7.94 63.47
C ARG A 267 -111.61 7.21 63.29
N ALA A 268 -111.58 5.99 62.77
CA ALA A 268 -112.78 5.17 62.54
C ALA A 268 -113.54 4.91 63.85
N ALA A 269 -112.82 4.56 64.92
CA ALA A 269 -113.41 4.38 66.23
C ALA A 269 -113.97 5.69 66.82
N ARG A 270 -113.27 6.82 66.68
CA ARG A 270 -113.76 8.13 67.09
C ARG A 270 -115.06 8.52 66.37
N THR A 271 -115.15 8.27 65.07
CA THR A 271 -116.38 8.52 64.29
C THR A 271 -117.51 7.59 64.73
N ARG A 272 -117.22 6.31 65.03
CA ARG A 272 -118.20 5.37 65.58
C ARG A 272 -118.70 5.81 66.96
N ILE A 273 -117.81 6.24 67.85
CA ILE A 273 -118.14 6.78 69.18
C ILE A 273 -119.03 8.02 69.05
N GLY A 274 -118.72 8.94 68.14
CA GLY A 274 -119.51 10.15 67.94
C GLY A 274 -120.93 9.92 67.40
N LYS A 275 -121.24 8.71 66.89
CA LYS A 275 -122.58 8.34 66.40
C LYS A 275 -123.48 7.70 67.46
N GLU A 276 -122.95 7.41 68.65
CA GLU A 276 -123.71 6.79 69.74
C GLU A 276 -124.48 7.82 70.59
N GLU A 277 -124.35 9.13 70.30
CA GLU A 277 -125.06 10.27 70.94
C GLU A 277 -125.18 10.15 72.47
N ASP A 278 -126.27 9.57 72.99
CA ASP A 278 -126.57 9.43 74.43
C ASP A 278 -126.20 8.05 75.04
N ASN A 279 -125.72 7.09 74.24
CA ASN A 279 -125.33 5.74 74.67
C ASN A 279 -123.86 5.66 75.11
N ILE A 280 -123.59 6.11 76.33
CA ILE A 280 -122.24 6.14 76.92
C ILE A 280 -121.64 4.72 77.02
N GLU A 281 -122.44 3.69 77.33
CA GLU A 281 -121.94 2.31 77.42
C GLU A 281 -121.52 1.75 76.06
N GLY A 282 -122.27 2.06 74.99
CA GLY A 282 -121.90 1.76 73.60
C GLY A 282 -120.59 2.43 73.18
N ALA A 283 -120.45 3.73 73.48
CA ALA A 283 -119.23 4.48 73.24
C ALA A 283 -118.00 3.92 73.99
N VAL A 284 -118.16 3.55 75.26
CA VAL A 284 -117.08 2.93 76.08
C VAL A 284 -116.70 1.56 75.54
N SER A 285 -117.67 0.77 75.05
CA SER A 285 -117.41 -0.52 74.41
C SER A 285 -116.56 -0.36 73.14
N ILE A 286 -116.91 0.59 72.27
CA ILE A 286 -116.14 0.90 71.06
C ILE A 286 -114.73 1.41 71.40
N TYR A 287 -114.59 2.23 72.44
CA TYR A 287 -113.28 2.68 72.91
C TYR A 287 -112.42 1.53 73.46
N ARG A 288 -113.00 0.60 74.23
CA ARG A 288 -112.31 -0.61 74.70
C ARG A 288 -111.91 -1.54 73.54
N GLU A 289 -112.77 -1.67 72.53
CA GLU A 289 -112.48 -2.42 71.31
C GLU A 289 -111.30 -1.80 70.53
N LEU A 290 -111.28 -0.47 70.40
CA LEU A 290 -110.14 0.27 69.84
C LEU A 290 -108.87 0.06 70.67
N ALA A 291 -108.93 0.22 71.99
CA ALA A 291 -107.80 0.05 72.88
C ALA A 291 -107.20 -1.37 72.79
N LYS A 292 -108.06 -2.39 72.70
CA LYS A 292 -107.64 -3.79 72.50
C LYS A 292 -107.02 -3.99 71.13
N THR A 293 -107.60 -3.42 70.08
CA THR A 293 -107.09 -3.49 68.71
C THR A 293 -105.73 -2.81 68.59
N LEU A 294 -105.59 -1.57 69.09
CA LEU A 294 -104.33 -0.84 69.16
C LEU A 294 -103.30 -1.57 70.01
N SER A 295 -103.66 -2.07 71.19
CA SER A 295 -102.74 -2.83 72.04
C SER A 295 -102.24 -4.09 71.34
N SER A 296 -103.07 -4.78 70.57
CA SER A 296 -102.67 -5.95 69.79
C SER A 296 -101.76 -5.60 68.59
N LYS A 297 -102.03 -4.47 67.90
CA LYS A 297 -101.18 -3.95 66.82
C LYS A 297 -99.84 -3.44 67.35
N ILE A 298 -99.83 -2.76 68.49
CA ILE A 298 -98.62 -2.26 69.18
C ILE A 298 -97.78 -3.40 69.74
N GLN A 299 -98.37 -4.45 70.32
CA GLN A 299 -97.59 -5.64 70.71
C GLN A 299 -96.92 -6.33 69.51
N ARG A 300 -97.52 -6.24 68.31
CA ARG A 300 -96.90 -6.67 67.05
C ARG A 300 -95.90 -5.64 66.47
N SER A 301 -95.75 -4.44 67.05
CA SER A 301 -94.91 -3.35 66.52
C SER A 301 -93.41 -3.52 66.75
N SER A 302 -92.97 -4.53 67.50
CA SER A 302 -91.54 -4.86 67.62
C SER A 302 -90.98 -5.55 66.35
N GLN A 303 -91.85 -6.09 65.48
CA GLN A 303 -91.45 -6.73 64.23
C GLN A 303 -91.04 -5.73 63.13
N PRO A 304 -91.81 -4.66 62.82
CA PRO A 304 -91.43 -3.67 61.80
C PRO A 304 -90.09 -2.99 62.08
N LEU A 305 -89.80 -2.65 63.35
CA LEU A 305 -88.52 -2.04 63.74
C LEU A 305 -87.34 -3.01 63.58
N LYS A 306 -87.48 -4.26 64.02
CA LYS A 306 -86.44 -5.30 63.81
C LYS A 306 -86.23 -5.62 62.32
N ILE A 307 -87.29 -5.64 61.52
CA ILE A 307 -87.22 -5.83 60.07
C ILE A 307 -86.46 -4.66 59.41
N MET A 308 -86.61 -3.43 59.92
CA MET A 308 -85.83 -2.29 59.46
C MET A 308 -84.37 -2.36 59.86
N ASP A 309 -84.06 -2.75 61.10
CA ASP A 309 -82.68 -2.94 61.55
C ASP A 309 -82.00 -4.05 60.72
N GLU A 310 -82.64 -5.20 60.53
CA GLU A 310 -82.14 -6.30 59.68
C GLU A 310 -81.98 -5.87 58.21
N ARG A 311 -82.91 -5.08 57.67
CA ARG A 311 -82.78 -4.51 56.32
C ARG A 311 -81.64 -3.50 56.23
N SER A 312 -81.41 -2.69 57.27
CA SER A 312 -80.33 -1.72 57.31
C SER A 312 -78.95 -2.39 57.33
N GLU A 313 -78.77 -3.44 58.14
CA GLU A 313 -77.53 -4.22 58.17
C GLU A 313 -77.29 -4.95 56.85
N LYS A 314 -78.35 -5.53 56.26
CA LYS A 314 -78.28 -6.17 54.95
C LYS A 314 -77.93 -5.17 53.85
N MET A 315 -78.46 -3.95 53.92
CA MET A 315 -78.14 -2.88 52.98
C MET A 315 -76.70 -2.40 53.15
N LEU A 316 -76.19 -2.25 54.37
CA LEU A 316 -74.79 -1.89 54.63
C LEU A 316 -73.81 -2.96 54.13
N LYS A 317 -74.14 -4.24 54.27
CA LYS A 317 -73.36 -5.34 53.66
C LYS A 317 -73.38 -5.27 52.13
N SER A 318 -74.57 -5.10 51.55
CA SER A 318 -74.72 -4.98 50.09
C SER A 318 -74.01 -3.74 49.52
N LEU A 319 -74.00 -2.62 50.26
CA LEU A 319 -73.24 -1.42 49.95
C LEU A 319 -71.75 -1.75 49.88
N HIS A 320 -71.23 -2.36 50.94
CA HIS A 320 -69.83 -2.74 51.05
C HIS A 320 -69.41 -3.64 49.88
N ASP A 321 -70.22 -4.67 49.58
CA ASP A 321 -69.97 -5.61 48.48
C ASP A 321 -69.93 -4.90 47.12
N VAL A 322 -70.87 -4.00 46.83
CA VAL A 322 -70.90 -3.24 45.56
C VAL A 322 -69.71 -2.27 45.45
N THR A 323 -69.32 -1.58 46.53
CA THR A 323 -68.11 -0.74 46.51
C THR A 323 -66.85 -1.56 46.27
N LYS A 324 -66.71 -2.71 46.95
CA LYS A 324 -65.54 -3.59 46.81
C LYS A 324 -65.47 -4.22 45.42
N GLU A 325 -66.62 -4.62 44.86
CA GLU A 325 -66.71 -5.13 43.49
C GLU A 325 -66.34 -4.04 42.46
N SER A 326 -66.81 -2.81 42.66
CA SER A 326 -66.44 -1.66 41.82
C SER A 326 -64.94 -1.34 41.88
N GLU A 327 -64.33 -1.35 43.07
CA GLU A 327 -62.89 -1.12 43.24
C GLU A 327 -62.04 -2.22 42.58
N THR A 328 -62.43 -3.49 42.75
CA THR A 328 -61.74 -4.63 42.13
C THR A 328 -61.86 -4.62 40.60
N GLN A 329 -63.04 -4.28 40.06
CA GLN A 329 -63.23 -4.09 38.62
C GLN A 329 -62.40 -2.92 38.09
N LYS A 330 -62.33 -1.79 38.82
CA LYS A 330 -61.49 -0.65 38.46
C LYS A 330 -60.01 -1.03 38.39
N ALA A 331 -59.50 -1.73 39.42
CA ALA A 331 -58.13 -2.20 39.46
C ALA A 331 -57.81 -3.17 38.31
N SER A 332 -58.76 -4.05 37.95
CA SER A 332 -58.63 -4.96 36.81
C SER A 332 -58.52 -4.20 35.47
N ILE A 333 -59.35 -3.17 35.26
CA ILE A 333 -59.30 -2.31 34.06
C ILE A 333 -57.96 -1.56 33.97
N GLU A 334 -57.47 -1.01 35.08
CA GLU A 334 -56.17 -0.32 35.14
C GLU A 334 -55.01 -1.29 34.85
N ALA A 335 -55.01 -2.49 35.44
CA ALA A 335 -53.99 -3.51 35.20
C ALA A 335 -53.99 -4.01 33.75
N ALA A 336 -55.16 -4.19 33.14
CA ALA A 336 -55.28 -4.58 31.73
C ALA A 336 -54.71 -3.51 30.79
N TYR A 337 -54.94 -2.23 31.09
CA TYR A 337 -54.35 -1.11 30.36
C TYR A 337 -52.82 -1.09 30.47
N GLU A 338 -52.29 -1.21 31.69
CA GLU A 338 -50.84 -1.24 31.92
C GLU A 338 -50.16 -2.39 31.19
N LEU A 339 -50.77 -3.58 31.22
CA LEU A 339 -50.26 -4.75 30.50
C LEU A 339 -50.19 -4.49 28.99
N GLN A 340 -51.27 -3.93 28.39
CA GLN A 340 -51.28 -3.60 26.97
C GLN A 340 -50.23 -2.56 26.59
N VAL A 341 -50.05 -1.51 27.40
CA VAL A 341 -49.02 -0.49 27.16
C VAL A 341 -47.61 -1.10 27.26
N LYS A 342 -47.38 -1.95 28.26
CA LYS A 342 -46.11 -2.65 28.45
C LYS A 342 -45.77 -3.57 27.28
N GLU A 343 -46.72 -4.38 26.81
CA GLU A 343 -46.51 -5.27 25.66
C GLU A 343 -46.21 -4.48 24.37
N ARG A 344 -46.91 -3.37 24.13
CA ARG A 344 -46.67 -2.51 22.96
C ARG A 344 -45.27 -1.87 23.02
N ASN A 345 -44.88 -1.34 24.17
CA ASN A 345 -43.54 -0.77 24.36
C ASN A 345 -42.44 -1.83 24.21
N GLN A 346 -42.67 -3.06 24.68
CA GLN A 346 -41.72 -4.15 24.52
C GLN A 346 -41.47 -4.48 23.04
N ARG A 347 -42.53 -4.57 22.21
CA ARG A 347 -42.39 -4.82 20.76
C ARG A 347 -41.59 -3.73 20.03
N LEU A 348 -41.76 -2.48 20.46
CA LEU A 348 -40.99 -1.36 19.93
C LEU A 348 -39.51 -1.54 20.25
N GLU A 349 -39.19 -1.86 21.49
CA GLU A 349 -37.81 -2.06 21.95
C GLU A 349 -37.14 -3.26 21.28
N ASP A 350 -37.86 -4.38 21.13
CA ASP A 350 -37.38 -5.56 20.42
C ASP A 350 -37.03 -5.22 18.96
N THR A 351 -37.84 -4.37 18.30
CA THR A 351 -37.58 -3.91 16.93
C THR A 351 -36.37 -2.97 16.86
N LYS A 352 -36.20 -2.06 17.83
CA LYS A 352 -35.01 -1.19 17.93
C LYS A 352 -33.75 -2.03 18.05
N LYS A 353 -33.77 -3.04 18.93
CA LYS A 353 -32.65 -3.95 19.14
C LYS A 353 -32.34 -4.81 17.91
N GLU A 354 -33.35 -5.31 17.20
CA GLU A 354 -33.16 -6.03 15.93
C GLU A 354 -32.42 -5.17 14.89
N MET A 355 -32.84 -3.91 14.73
CA MET A 355 -32.23 -2.98 13.78
C MET A 355 -30.81 -2.59 14.18
N GLU A 356 -30.56 -2.39 15.48
CA GLU A 356 -29.23 -2.08 15.99
C GLU A 356 -28.26 -3.25 15.77
N ASN A 357 -28.69 -4.48 16.05
CA ASN A 357 -27.91 -5.70 15.79
C ASN A 357 -27.54 -5.82 14.30
N LYS A 358 -28.51 -5.69 13.40
CA LYS A 358 -28.27 -5.73 11.94
C LYS A 358 -27.29 -4.64 11.49
N THR A 359 -27.42 -3.43 12.03
CA THR A 359 -26.51 -2.32 11.70
C THR A 359 -25.09 -2.61 12.20
N GLN A 360 -24.95 -3.18 13.40
CA GLN A 360 -23.66 -3.59 13.95
C GLN A 360 -23.02 -4.71 13.10
N GLU A 361 -23.78 -5.72 12.69
CA GLU A 361 -23.30 -6.81 11.82
C GLU A 361 -22.77 -6.27 10.48
N LEU A 362 -23.51 -5.37 9.83
CA LEU A 362 -23.08 -4.75 8.59
C LEU A 362 -21.84 -3.86 8.76
N ASN A 363 -21.76 -3.09 9.84
CA ASN A 363 -20.57 -2.28 10.15
C ASN A 363 -19.34 -3.15 10.42
N GLN A 364 -19.51 -4.28 11.11
CA GLN A 364 -18.42 -5.23 11.35
C GLN A 364 -17.95 -5.88 10.04
N LEU A 365 -18.88 -6.24 9.16
CA LEU A 365 -18.56 -6.75 7.82
C LEU A 365 -17.80 -5.70 7.00
N TYR A 366 -18.25 -4.43 7.04
CA TYR A 366 -17.54 -3.31 6.40
C TYR A 366 -16.10 -3.19 6.88
N ALA A 367 -15.89 -3.17 8.19
CA ALA A 367 -14.56 -3.04 8.76
C ALA A 367 -13.63 -4.19 8.33
N ARG A 368 -14.14 -5.44 8.34
CA ARG A 368 -13.36 -6.61 7.89
C ARG A 368 -13.01 -6.55 6.41
N ILE A 369 -13.95 -6.16 5.55
CA ILE A 369 -13.72 -6.04 4.11
C ILE A 369 -12.71 -4.91 3.85
N LYS A 370 -12.90 -3.75 4.48
CA LYS A 370 -12.00 -2.59 4.33
C LYS A 370 -10.57 -2.95 4.71
N GLU A 371 -10.37 -3.60 5.85
CA GLU A 371 -9.05 -4.05 6.29
C GLU A 371 -8.43 -5.06 5.31
N ALA A 372 -9.23 -5.98 4.74
CA ALA A 372 -8.76 -6.90 3.72
C ALA A 372 -8.34 -6.18 2.42
N CYS A 373 -9.13 -5.20 1.96
CA CYS A 373 -8.78 -4.37 0.80
C CYS A 373 -7.47 -3.61 1.03
N GLU A 374 -7.32 -2.95 2.18
CA GLU A 374 -6.12 -2.18 2.53
C GLU A 374 -4.89 -3.08 2.68
N ARG A 375 -5.02 -4.30 3.21
CA ARG A 375 -3.93 -5.29 3.21
C ARG A 375 -3.51 -5.69 1.80
N CYS A 376 -4.47 -6.03 0.96
CA CYS A 376 -4.21 -6.40 -0.43
C CYS A 376 -3.53 -5.26 -1.21
N GLU A 377 -4.01 -4.03 -1.02
CA GLU A 377 -3.44 -2.82 -1.62
C GLU A 377 -1.97 -2.63 -1.25
N ARG A 378 -1.64 -2.73 0.04
CA ARG A 378 -0.26 -2.61 0.50
C ARG A 378 0.68 -3.64 -0.14
N LEU A 379 0.27 -4.90 -0.19
CA LEU A 379 1.10 -5.97 -0.77
C LEU A 379 1.31 -5.80 -2.27
N VAL A 380 0.28 -5.33 -3.00
CA VAL A 380 0.41 -5.01 -4.42
C VAL A 380 1.37 -3.83 -4.61
N ASP A 381 1.32 -2.80 -3.77
CA ASP A 381 2.20 -1.63 -3.85
C ASP A 381 3.65 -1.94 -3.50
N GLU A 382 3.88 -2.73 -2.47
CA GLU A 382 5.20 -3.27 -2.14
C GLU A 382 5.77 -4.07 -3.32
N ARG A 383 4.93 -4.87 -3.98
CA ARG A 383 5.36 -5.64 -5.15
C ARG A 383 5.69 -4.76 -6.35
N ILE A 384 4.88 -3.73 -6.63
CA ILE A 384 5.18 -2.76 -7.70
C ILE A 384 6.53 -2.09 -7.43
N THR A 385 6.75 -1.64 -6.20
CA THR A 385 8.00 -0.98 -5.80
C THR A 385 9.20 -1.89 -5.98
N LEU A 386 9.10 -3.17 -5.60
CA LEU A 386 10.14 -4.16 -5.83
C LEU A 386 10.46 -4.33 -7.32
N LEU A 387 9.45 -4.54 -8.16
CA LEU A 387 9.63 -4.75 -9.61
C LEU A 387 10.17 -3.49 -10.30
N GLN A 388 9.74 -2.29 -9.88
CA GLN A 388 10.27 -1.03 -10.37
C GLN A 388 11.74 -0.87 -10.00
N ARG A 389 12.14 -1.26 -8.79
CA ARG A 389 13.55 -1.27 -8.38
C ARG A 389 14.39 -2.21 -9.23
N GLU A 390 13.93 -3.44 -9.45
CA GLU A 390 14.62 -4.40 -10.33
C GLU A 390 14.77 -3.87 -11.76
N TYR A 391 13.74 -3.18 -12.28
CA TYR A 391 13.81 -2.52 -13.57
C TYR A 391 14.83 -1.37 -13.58
N LEU A 392 14.84 -0.52 -12.55
CA LEU A 392 15.82 0.56 -12.42
C LEU A 392 17.24 0.05 -12.27
N ASP A 393 17.46 -1.04 -11.53
CA ASP A 393 18.75 -1.70 -11.38
C ASP A 393 19.27 -2.20 -12.73
N LEU A 394 18.40 -2.73 -13.60
CA LEU A 394 18.75 -3.05 -14.99
C LEU A 394 19.04 -1.77 -15.81
N MET A 395 18.22 -0.73 -15.69
CA MET A 395 18.37 0.52 -16.43
C MET A 395 19.63 1.30 -16.04
N ALA A 396 20.18 1.10 -14.84
CA ALA A 396 21.46 1.65 -14.42
C ALA A 396 22.65 1.17 -15.28
N TRP A 397 22.48 0.10 -16.05
CA TRP A 397 23.45 -0.41 -17.02
C TRP A 397 23.29 0.18 -18.42
N THR A 398 22.42 1.19 -18.57
CA THR A 398 22.30 1.97 -19.80
C THR A 398 22.98 3.33 -19.63
N LEU A 399 23.52 3.86 -20.73
CA LEU A 399 23.99 5.25 -20.84
C LEU A 399 23.04 6.06 -21.72
N GLU A 400 22.98 7.37 -21.49
CA GLU A 400 22.20 8.27 -22.34
C GLU A 400 22.94 8.55 -23.64
N ASN A 401 22.23 8.54 -24.77
CA ASN A 401 22.86 8.67 -26.10
C ASN A 401 23.59 10.01 -26.29
N ASP A 402 23.21 11.04 -25.54
CA ASP A 402 23.84 12.36 -25.51
C ASP A 402 25.00 12.49 -24.51
N SER A 403 25.25 11.46 -23.68
CA SER A 403 26.39 11.43 -22.75
C SER A 403 27.74 11.42 -23.47
N ILE A 404 27.79 10.95 -24.73
CA ILE A 404 28.98 10.94 -25.58
C ILE A 404 28.63 11.63 -26.90
N ASN A 405 29.38 12.67 -27.24
CA ASN A 405 29.14 13.43 -28.47
C ASN A 405 29.37 12.57 -29.72
N GLY A 406 28.45 12.65 -30.68
CA GLY A 406 28.60 12.01 -32.00
C GLY A 406 28.34 10.49 -32.00
N LEU A 407 27.70 9.95 -30.97
CA LEU A 407 27.42 8.52 -30.84
C LEU A 407 26.43 8.05 -31.92
N MET A 408 26.89 7.15 -32.79
CA MET A 408 26.09 6.49 -33.82
C MET A 408 25.42 5.22 -33.25
N PRO A 409 24.36 4.67 -33.89
CA PRO A 409 23.63 3.49 -33.38
C PRO A 409 24.49 2.30 -32.99
N LEU A 410 25.61 2.11 -33.69
CA LEU A 410 26.65 1.16 -33.36
C LEU A 410 28.00 1.89 -33.44
N THR A 411 28.65 2.10 -32.30
CA THR A 411 29.91 2.83 -32.20
C THR A 411 30.97 1.94 -31.54
N LEU A 412 32.13 1.79 -32.20
CA LEU A 412 33.31 1.18 -31.59
C LEU A 412 34.14 2.27 -30.90
N LEU A 413 34.18 2.25 -29.58
CA LEU A 413 34.96 3.17 -28.77
C LEU A 413 36.31 2.54 -28.40
N ASP A 414 37.38 3.06 -28.97
CA ASP A 414 38.74 2.71 -28.55
C ASP A 414 39.22 3.60 -27.41
N VAL A 415 39.59 3.00 -26.28
CA VAL A 415 40.24 3.70 -25.17
C VAL A 415 41.74 3.46 -25.22
N GLU A 416 42.50 4.49 -25.57
CA GLU A 416 43.95 4.39 -25.66
C GLU A 416 44.60 4.37 -24.27
N VAL A 417 45.43 3.35 -24.04
CA VAL A 417 46.22 3.20 -22.82
C VAL A 417 47.66 2.87 -23.18
N PHE A 418 48.58 3.18 -22.28
CA PHE A 418 49.97 2.72 -22.38
C PHE A 418 50.23 1.63 -21.35
N ILE A 419 50.86 0.55 -21.78
CA ILE A 419 51.30 -0.53 -20.91
C ILE A 419 52.82 -0.47 -20.79
N ALA A 420 53.31 -0.23 -19.58
CA ALA A 420 54.72 -0.34 -19.25
C ALA A 420 54.97 -1.71 -18.61
N LYS A 421 55.82 -2.53 -19.23
CA LYS A 421 56.24 -3.83 -18.67
C LYS A 421 57.67 -3.75 -18.18
N TYR A 422 57.91 -4.26 -16.97
CA TYR A 422 59.23 -4.25 -16.35
C TYR A 422 59.87 -5.64 -16.41
N ASP A 423 61.19 -5.68 -16.26
CA ASP A 423 62.00 -6.90 -16.23
C ASP A 423 61.70 -7.82 -15.04
N SER A 424 61.16 -7.27 -13.96
CA SER A 424 60.56 -8.03 -12.84
C SER A 424 59.33 -8.86 -13.24
N GLY A 425 58.78 -8.62 -14.43
CA GLY A 425 57.55 -9.26 -14.92
C GLY A 425 56.27 -8.51 -14.54
N SER A 426 56.35 -7.48 -13.70
CA SER A 426 55.22 -6.60 -13.42
C SER A 426 54.88 -5.73 -14.64
N HIS A 427 53.63 -5.30 -14.71
CA HIS A 427 53.18 -4.32 -15.69
C HIS A 427 52.38 -3.22 -14.99
N GLN A 428 52.40 -2.04 -15.60
CA GLN A 428 51.60 -0.90 -15.17
C GLN A 428 50.77 -0.41 -16.35
N VAL A 429 49.51 -0.15 -16.05
CA VAL A 429 48.55 0.43 -16.98
C VAL A 429 48.53 1.94 -16.75
N LEU A 430 48.84 2.69 -17.79
CA LEU A 430 48.71 4.14 -17.82
C LEU A 430 47.42 4.44 -18.59
N THR A 431 46.41 4.90 -17.86
CA THR A 431 45.09 5.26 -18.38
C THR A 431 45.07 6.70 -18.91
N PRO A 432 44.01 7.10 -19.64
CA PRO A 432 43.90 8.45 -20.13
C PRO A 432 44.05 9.51 -19.04
N CYS A 433 44.91 10.50 -19.30
CA CYS A 433 45.27 11.52 -18.33
C CYS A 433 45.41 12.91 -18.98
N PHE A 434 45.41 13.93 -18.13
CA PHE A 434 45.73 15.28 -18.55
C PHE A 434 47.24 15.49 -18.61
N THR A 435 47.69 16.25 -19.62
CA THR A 435 49.03 16.82 -19.61
C THR A 435 49.20 17.64 -18.33
N PRO A 436 50.26 17.39 -17.53
CA PRO A 436 50.53 18.18 -16.35
C PRO A 436 50.65 19.67 -16.68
N ASP A 437 50.01 20.52 -15.86
CA ASP A 437 50.07 21.99 -15.99
C ASP A 437 51.39 22.57 -15.43
N THR A 438 52.20 21.73 -14.76
CA THR A 438 53.46 22.08 -14.10
C THR A 438 54.62 21.27 -14.70
N GLU A 439 55.84 21.49 -14.19
CA GLU A 439 57.05 20.80 -14.66
C GLU A 439 56.87 19.26 -14.63
N ILE A 440 57.15 18.63 -15.76
CA ILE A 440 57.16 17.18 -15.95
C ILE A 440 58.55 16.69 -15.55
N SER A 441 58.60 15.89 -14.51
CA SER A 441 59.83 15.24 -14.04
C SER A 441 59.64 13.73 -13.99
N LEU A 442 60.72 13.02 -13.73
CA LEU A 442 60.69 11.58 -13.42
C LEU A 442 59.94 11.24 -12.13
N SER A 443 59.41 12.22 -11.39
CA SER A 443 58.54 11.96 -10.22
C SER A 443 57.07 12.22 -10.51
N THR A 444 56.75 12.74 -11.70
CA THR A 444 55.40 13.13 -12.08
C THR A 444 54.48 11.93 -12.15
N ARG A 445 53.37 12.00 -11.40
CA ARG A 445 52.25 11.08 -11.51
C ARG A 445 51.15 11.79 -12.31
N GLY A 446 50.87 11.29 -13.51
CA GLY A 446 49.83 11.86 -14.38
C GLY A 446 48.48 11.92 -13.66
N LYS A 447 47.72 12.99 -13.91
CA LYS A 447 46.39 13.17 -13.34
C LYS A 447 45.36 12.51 -14.27
N PRO A 448 44.66 11.45 -13.84
CA PRO A 448 43.67 10.79 -14.70
C PRO A 448 42.56 11.75 -15.08
N ILE A 449 41.95 11.53 -16.25
CA ILE A 449 40.81 12.34 -16.71
C ILE A 449 39.57 12.15 -15.83
N SER A 450 39.42 10.96 -15.25
CA SER A 450 38.43 10.59 -14.24
C SER A 450 39.03 9.49 -13.36
N GLN A 451 38.91 9.63 -12.04
CA GLN A 451 39.37 8.61 -11.10
C GLN A 451 38.54 7.34 -11.20
N GLU A 452 37.22 7.47 -11.35
CA GLU A 452 36.30 6.34 -11.52
C GLU A 452 36.66 5.53 -12.78
N LEU A 453 36.96 6.20 -13.89
CA LEU A 453 37.39 5.53 -15.11
C LEU A 453 38.75 4.85 -14.97
N ASP A 454 39.70 5.49 -14.29
CA ASP A 454 41.03 4.92 -14.04
C ASP A 454 40.92 3.61 -13.23
N GLU A 455 40.20 3.65 -12.11
CA GLU A 455 39.98 2.49 -11.24
C GLU A 455 39.28 1.35 -11.97
N VAL A 456 38.20 1.65 -12.71
CA VAL A 456 37.44 0.62 -13.42
C VAL A 456 38.24 0.02 -14.57
N LEU A 457 39.00 0.81 -15.35
CA LEU A 457 39.81 0.27 -16.43
C LEU A 457 40.95 -0.61 -15.91
N ILE A 458 41.66 -0.17 -14.87
CA ILE A 458 42.75 -0.95 -14.26
C ILE A 458 42.19 -2.22 -13.61
N GLY A 459 41.12 -2.10 -12.83
CA GLY A 459 40.45 -3.23 -12.18
C GLY A 459 39.95 -4.25 -13.19
N SER A 460 39.20 -3.80 -14.19
CA SER A 460 38.64 -4.67 -15.23
C SER A 460 39.73 -5.37 -16.04
N LEU A 461 40.78 -4.66 -16.45
CA LEU A 461 41.87 -5.27 -17.20
C LEU A 461 42.60 -6.33 -16.38
N ASN A 462 42.89 -6.05 -15.10
CA ASN A 462 43.50 -7.04 -14.21
C ASN A 462 42.62 -8.28 -14.03
N ASP A 463 41.31 -8.08 -13.85
CA ASP A 463 40.35 -9.18 -13.75
C ASP A 463 40.26 -10.00 -15.04
N TRP A 464 40.22 -9.35 -16.20
CA TRP A 464 40.21 -10.04 -17.50
C TRP A 464 41.49 -10.85 -17.71
N LEU A 465 42.66 -10.29 -17.37
CA LEU A 465 43.95 -10.99 -17.49
C LEU A 465 44.07 -12.18 -16.52
N ARG A 466 43.37 -12.14 -15.39
CA ARG A 466 43.32 -13.21 -14.40
C ARG A 466 42.34 -14.32 -14.79
N LEU A 467 41.15 -13.96 -15.27
CA LEU A 467 40.02 -14.86 -15.47
C LEU A 467 39.93 -15.42 -16.90
N ASP A 468 40.47 -14.74 -17.91
CA ASP A 468 40.35 -15.12 -19.32
C ASP A 468 41.73 -15.34 -19.97
N GLN A 469 42.10 -16.61 -20.14
CA GLN A 469 43.36 -17.02 -20.78
C GLN A 469 43.49 -16.52 -22.23
N THR A 470 42.37 -16.44 -22.96
CA THR A 470 42.36 -15.93 -24.33
C THR A 470 42.66 -14.44 -24.33
N MET A 471 42.04 -13.66 -23.43
CA MET A 471 42.34 -12.24 -23.27
C MET A 471 43.80 -12.00 -22.88
N LYS A 472 44.37 -12.85 -22.01
CA LYS A 472 45.80 -12.77 -21.67
C LYS A 472 46.71 -12.98 -22.88
N GLY A 473 46.38 -13.93 -23.76
CA GLY A 473 47.12 -14.17 -25.00
C GLY A 473 47.04 -12.98 -25.95
N THR A 474 45.83 -12.48 -26.20
CA THR A 474 45.58 -11.29 -27.02
C THR A 474 46.29 -10.06 -26.48
N PHE A 475 46.22 -9.83 -25.16
CA PHE A 475 46.88 -8.71 -24.50
C PHE A 475 48.39 -8.72 -24.72
N LEU A 476 49.04 -9.88 -24.57
CA LEU A 476 50.48 -10.01 -24.81
C LEU A 476 50.83 -9.72 -26.27
N LYS A 477 50.02 -10.21 -27.22
CA LYS A 477 50.20 -9.98 -28.66
C LYS A 477 50.05 -8.49 -29.01
N SER A 478 48.98 -7.84 -28.56
CA SER A 478 48.77 -6.40 -28.79
C SER A 478 49.86 -5.55 -28.11
N CYS A 479 50.33 -5.95 -26.92
CA CYS A 479 51.47 -5.30 -26.28
C CYS A 479 52.76 -5.45 -27.09
N GLN A 480 53.00 -6.61 -27.73
CA GLN A 480 54.18 -6.81 -28.57
C GLN A 480 54.11 -5.95 -29.83
N ALA A 481 53.00 -5.99 -30.56
CA ALA A 481 52.79 -5.18 -31.76
C ALA A 481 52.82 -3.66 -31.48
N GLY A 482 52.31 -3.25 -30.30
CA GLY A 482 52.28 -1.87 -29.86
C GLY A 482 53.56 -1.38 -29.19
N ASN A 483 54.61 -2.21 -29.05
CA ASN A 483 55.82 -1.85 -28.32
C ASN A 483 56.65 -0.81 -29.08
N LEU A 484 56.64 0.43 -28.59
CA LEU A 484 57.33 1.55 -29.22
C LEU A 484 58.85 1.44 -29.12
N LEU A 485 59.39 0.72 -28.12
CA LEU A 485 60.84 0.57 -27.94
C LEU A 485 61.50 -0.23 -29.08
N MET A 486 60.72 -0.99 -29.85
CA MET A 486 61.21 -1.77 -30.99
C MET A 486 61.07 -1.06 -32.33
N LYS A 487 60.37 0.08 -32.39
CA LYS A 487 60.13 0.84 -33.62
C LYS A 487 61.17 1.94 -33.78
N SER A 488 61.88 1.98 -34.90
CA SER A 488 62.92 2.99 -35.13
C SER A 488 62.35 4.42 -35.16
N GLU A 489 61.19 4.60 -35.79
CA GLU A 489 60.45 5.88 -35.89
C GLU A 489 60.08 6.49 -34.53
N ALA A 490 59.83 5.66 -33.51
CA ALA A 490 59.40 6.13 -32.19
C ALA A 490 60.48 6.98 -31.49
N THR A 491 61.76 6.79 -31.84
CA THR A 491 62.85 7.60 -31.28
C THR A 491 62.81 9.03 -31.78
N GLN A 492 62.48 9.24 -33.06
CA GLN A 492 62.30 10.58 -33.63
C GLN A 492 61.06 11.24 -33.02
N LEU A 493 59.94 10.54 -32.95
CA LEU A 493 58.70 11.04 -32.36
C LEU A 493 58.88 11.44 -30.88
N LEU A 494 59.66 10.67 -30.12
CA LEU A 494 60.02 11.02 -28.75
C LEU A 494 60.81 12.33 -28.69
N SER A 495 61.84 12.49 -29.51
CA SER A 495 62.67 13.71 -29.51
C SER A 495 61.83 14.94 -29.85
N GLU A 496 61.01 14.86 -30.89
CA GLU A 496 60.09 15.94 -31.29
C GLU A 496 59.09 16.26 -30.17
N GLY A 497 58.60 15.25 -29.46
CA GLY A 497 57.73 15.42 -28.29
C GLY A 497 58.42 16.12 -27.13
N LEU A 498 59.67 15.75 -26.82
CA LEU A 498 60.47 16.42 -25.79
C LEU A 498 60.76 17.88 -26.17
N ASP A 499 61.03 18.16 -27.44
CA ASP A 499 61.19 19.54 -27.93
C ASP A 499 59.92 20.37 -27.78
N ALA A 500 58.76 19.80 -28.09
CA ALA A 500 57.48 20.45 -27.85
C ALA A 500 57.23 20.73 -26.35
N LEU A 501 57.62 19.82 -25.46
CA LEU A 501 57.53 20.02 -24.02
C LEU A 501 58.49 21.12 -23.51
N ILE A 502 59.71 21.21 -24.06
CA ILE A 502 60.66 22.31 -23.77
C ILE A 502 60.09 23.65 -24.20
N GLN A 503 59.56 23.74 -25.43
CA GLN A 503 58.96 24.98 -25.94
C GLN A 503 57.81 25.46 -25.05
N ARG A 504 57.08 24.52 -24.45
CA ARG A 504 56.00 24.77 -23.48
C ARG A 504 56.49 24.99 -22.04
N ARG A 505 57.82 24.95 -21.81
CA ARG A 505 58.47 25.08 -20.50
C ARG A 505 57.98 24.05 -19.48
N LEU A 506 57.58 22.87 -19.96
CA LEU A 506 57.17 21.76 -19.11
C LEU A 506 58.36 20.89 -18.70
N ILE A 507 59.48 20.93 -19.44
CA ILE A 507 60.73 20.27 -19.07
C ILE A 507 61.92 21.17 -19.42
N GLN A 508 63.08 20.93 -18.82
CA GLN A 508 64.32 21.64 -19.15
C GLN A 508 65.15 20.87 -20.20
N SER A 509 66.12 21.53 -20.84
CA SER A 509 67.01 20.89 -21.80
C SER A 509 67.83 19.75 -21.19
N THR A 510 68.20 19.89 -19.92
CA THR A 510 68.89 18.85 -19.13
C THR A 510 68.01 17.61 -18.92
N ASP A 511 66.69 17.79 -18.78
CA ASP A 511 65.74 16.68 -18.69
C ASP A 511 65.62 15.95 -20.02
N LYS A 512 65.61 16.67 -21.15
CA LYS A 512 65.59 16.05 -22.49
C LYS A 512 66.79 15.12 -22.68
N GLU A 513 68.00 15.57 -22.37
CA GLU A 513 69.21 14.73 -22.47
C GLU A 513 69.08 13.48 -21.61
N ARG A 514 68.54 13.61 -20.40
CA ARG A 514 68.28 12.49 -19.49
C ARG A 514 67.25 11.51 -20.06
N PHE A 515 66.12 11.98 -20.57
CA PHE A 515 65.09 11.13 -21.17
C PHE A 515 65.59 10.41 -22.42
N VAL A 516 66.33 11.09 -23.30
CA VAL A 516 66.94 10.46 -24.50
C VAL A 516 67.96 9.39 -24.10
N THR A 517 68.77 9.67 -23.08
CA THR A 517 69.72 8.69 -22.53
C THR A 517 68.99 7.48 -21.93
N LEU A 518 67.87 7.68 -21.23
CA LEU A 518 67.07 6.58 -20.70
C LEU A 518 66.40 5.77 -21.82
N TRP A 519 65.82 6.42 -22.82
CA TRP A 519 65.18 5.75 -23.96
C TRP A 519 66.16 4.85 -24.71
N SER A 520 67.36 5.36 -25.03
CA SER A 520 68.40 4.59 -25.72
C SER A 520 68.91 3.38 -24.91
N ARG A 521 68.77 3.38 -23.58
CA ARG A 521 69.07 2.20 -22.75
C ARG A 521 68.07 1.07 -22.97
N TYR A 522 66.86 1.33 -23.46
CA TYR A 522 65.79 0.34 -23.61
C TYR A 522 65.48 0.02 -25.07
N SER A 523 65.57 1.03 -25.95
CA SER A 523 65.25 0.90 -27.36
C SER A 523 66.14 -0.12 -28.09
N GLY A 524 65.53 -0.87 -29.00
CA GLY A 524 66.21 -1.91 -29.79
C GLY A 524 66.60 -3.17 -29.02
N LYS A 525 66.29 -3.27 -27.72
CA LYS A 525 66.62 -4.45 -26.89
C LYS A 525 65.44 -5.41 -26.80
N CYS A 526 65.72 -6.70 -26.96
CA CYS A 526 64.71 -7.74 -26.87
C CYS A 526 64.06 -7.74 -25.47
N PRO A 527 62.72 -7.66 -25.35
CA PRO A 527 62.04 -7.66 -24.05
C PRO A 527 62.21 -8.96 -23.26
N LYS A 528 62.51 -10.09 -23.92
CA LYS A 528 62.70 -11.40 -23.26
C LYS A 528 64.14 -11.64 -22.79
N CYS A 529 65.14 -11.30 -23.60
CA CYS A 529 66.55 -11.67 -23.31
C CYS A 529 67.52 -10.48 -23.26
N GLY A 530 67.06 -9.25 -23.51
CA GLY A 530 67.87 -8.03 -23.43
C GLY A 530 68.91 -7.81 -24.53
N THR A 531 69.02 -8.74 -25.48
CA THR A 531 69.95 -8.63 -26.63
C THR A 531 69.57 -7.43 -27.50
N VAL A 532 70.56 -6.65 -27.89
CA VAL A 532 70.41 -5.56 -28.87
C VAL A 532 70.13 -6.19 -30.23
N ASN A 533 69.04 -5.78 -30.88
CA ASN A 533 68.68 -6.23 -32.22
C ASN A 533 68.93 -5.10 -33.21
N GLU A 534 69.05 -5.47 -34.49
CA GLU A 534 69.06 -4.52 -35.59
C GLU A 534 67.78 -3.68 -35.60
N LYS A 535 67.87 -2.47 -36.18
CA LYS A 535 66.72 -1.58 -36.31
C LYS A 535 65.60 -2.30 -37.07
N ASP A 536 64.38 -2.22 -36.53
CA ASP A 536 63.17 -2.81 -37.12
C ASP A 536 63.26 -4.32 -37.37
N ALA A 537 64.10 -5.02 -36.59
CA ALA A 537 64.13 -6.49 -36.60
C ALA A 537 62.73 -7.05 -36.33
N LYS A 538 62.35 -8.11 -37.06
CA LYS A 538 61.05 -8.79 -36.86
C LYS A 538 61.08 -9.83 -35.75
N PHE A 539 62.26 -10.32 -35.37
CA PHE A 539 62.43 -11.29 -34.30
C PHE A 539 63.80 -11.14 -33.63
N CYS A 540 63.91 -11.64 -32.40
CA CYS A 540 65.16 -11.64 -31.67
C CYS A 540 66.11 -12.72 -32.21
N GLN A 541 67.29 -12.31 -32.68
CA GLN A 541 68.32 -13.24 -33.19
C GLN A 541 68.81 -14.25 -32.13
N LYS A 542 68.71 -13.93 -30.83
CA LYS A 542 69.16 -14.81 -29.73
C LYS A 542 68.09 -15.76 -29.22
N CYS A 543 66.84 -15.31 -29.08
CA CYS A 543 65.79 -16.08 -28.40
C CYS A 543 64.53 -16.33 -29.24
N GLY A 544 64.54 -15.94 -30.52
CA GLY A 544 63.46 -16.19 -31.47
C GLY A 544 62.14 -15.47 -31.18
N LEU A 545 62.10 -14.54 -30.22
CA LEU A 545 60.87 -13.80 -29.90
C LEU A 545 60.53 -12.87 -31.07
N ALA A 546 59.33 -13.00 -31.64
CA ALA A 546 58.83 -12.08 -32.65
C ALA A 546 58.49 -10.70 -32.04
N PHE A 547 58.80 -9.64 -32.79
CA PHE A 547 58.53 -8.24 -32.44
C PHE A 547 57.39 -7.64 -33.26
N SER A 548 56.97 -8.33 -34.33
CA SER A 548 55.88 -7.97 -35.25
C SER A 548 55.14 -9.21 -35.72
#